data_AF-A0A7S2SS38-F1
#
_entry.id   AF-A0A7S2SS38-F1
#
_cell.length_a   1.000
_cell.length_b   1.000
_cell.length_c   1.000
_cell.angle_alpha   90.00
_cell.angle_beta   90.00
_cell.angle_gamma   90.00
#
_symmetry.space_group_name_H-M   'P 1'
#
loop_
_entity.id
_entity.type
_entity.pdbx_description
1 polymer ?
#
loop_
_entity_poly.entity_id
_entity_poly.type
_entity_poly.pdbx_seq_one_letter_code
_entity_poly.pdbx_strand_id
1 'polypeptide(L)'
;NKALFELMEGRLNLATKWANFILKDDKHRDKHNVPAQLITAANKFNQKQYREALRIYESVLRSCPDCDPTVRVGIGMCCTRLGQLDRARAAFERCLDLEPGNVEANVGVALLDQAAASRGTTDRIDRLKRAVARIHRLTLHRSSGSSHSMVLNHQAN
;
A
#
# COMPACT_ATOMS: atom_id res chain seq x y z
N ASN A 1 1.43 27.89 -0.43
CA ASN A 1 1.94 26.81 -1.29
C ASN A 1 3.43 26.53 -1.13
N LYS A 2 4.36 27.52 -1.16
CA LYS A 2 5.81 27.27 -1.00
C LYS A 2 6.25 26.80 0.40
N ALA A 3 5.69 27.38 1.46
CA ALA A 3 6.04 27.01 2.84
C ALA A 3 5.62 25.57 3.22
N LEU A 4 4.48 25.09 2.71
CA LEU A 4 4.03 23.72 2.94
C LEU A 4 4.96 22.71 2.24
N PHE A 5 5.46 23.06 1.05
CA PHE A 5 6.40 22.26 0.29
C PHE A 5 7.77 22.16 0.99
N GLU A 6 8.33 23.28 1.45
CA GLU A 6 9.60 23.30 2.19
C GLU A 6 9.52 22.55 3.52
N LEU A 7 8.36 22.61 4.20
CA LEU A 7 8.15 21.90 5.46
C LEU A 7 7.95 20.38 5.24
N MET A 8 7.47 19.98 4.06
CA MET A 8 7.46 18.57 3.65
C MET A 8 8.86 18.09 3.26
N GLU A 9 9.63 18.86 2.49
CA GLU A 9 11.02 18.52 2.15
C GLU A 9 11.91 18.45 3.40
N GLY A 10 11.77 19.39 4.34
CA GLY A 10 12.51 19.40 5.60
C GLY A 10 12.21 18.16 6.45
N ARG A 11 10.94 17.77 6.56
CA ARG A 11 10.54 16.55 7.27
C ARG A 11 11.02 15.28 6.56
N LEU A 12 10.99 15.26 5.23
CA LEU A 12 11.47 14.13 4.43
C LEU A 12 13.00 13.95 4.55
N ASN A 13 13.74 15.06 4.56
CA ASN A 13 15.18 15.06 4.79
C ASN A 13 15.55 14.60 6.19
N LEU A 14 14.78 15.01 7.20
CA LEU A 14 14.97 14.55 8.58
C LEU A 14 14.67 13.05 8.72
N ALA A 15 13.54 12.59 8.17
CA ALA A 15 13.17 11.17 8.14
C ALA A 15 14.26 10.35 7.44
N THR A 16 14.76 10.83 6.31
CA THR A 16 15.86 10.19 5.56
C THR A 16 17.13 10.10 6.40
N LYS A 17 17.52 11.19 7.09
CA LYS A 17 18.69 11.20 7.97
C LYS A 17 18.53 10.22 9.12
N TRP A 18 17.34 10.16 9.74
CA TRP A 18 17.01 9.23 10.81
C TRP A 18 17.05 7.76 10.33
N ALA A 19 16.47 7.47 9.16
CA ALA A 19 16.54 6.14 8.55
C ALA A 19 17.99 5.72 8.24
N ASN A 20 18.78 6.62 7.65
CA ASN A 20 20.19 6.36 7.37
C ASN A 20 21.02 6.20 8.65
N PHE A 21 20.67 6.91 9.73
CA PHE A 21 21.32 6.79 11.03
C PHE A 21 21.07 5.41 11.64
N ILE A 22 19.81 4.96 11.65
CA ILE A 22 19.44 3.61 12.13
C ILE A 22 20.10 2.51 11.28
N LEU A 23 20.16 2.68 9.96
CA LEU A 23 20.76 1.69 9.07
C LEU A 23 22.29 1.65 9.15
N LYS A 24 22.95 2.72 9.64
CA LYS A 24 24.42 2.80 9.81
C LYS A 24 24.91 2.32 11.16
N ASP A 25 24.07 2.39 12.19
CA ASP A 25 24.44 1.91 13.52
C ASP A 25 24.44 0.38 13.53
N ASP A 26 25.62 -0.25 13.57
CA ASP A 26 25.77 -1.72 13.53
C ASP A 26 25.03 -2.42 14.68
N LYS A 27 24.69 -1.69 15.75
CA LYS A 27 23.93 -2.18 16.91
C LYS A 27 22.41 -2.23 16.67
N HIS A 28 21.91 -1.48 15.69
CA HIS A 28 20.50 -1.41 15.28
C HIS A 28 20.29 -1.74 13.79
N ARG A 29 21.29 -2.41 13.19
CA ARG A 29 21.26 -3.02 11.86
C ARG A 29 20.33 -4.23 11.81
N ASP A 30 19.16 -4.11 12.41
CA ASP A 30 18.06 -4.99 12.12
C ASP A 30 17.69 -4.76 10.65
N LYS A 31 18.11 -5.70 9.81
CA LYS A 31 17.56 -5.90 8.46
C LYS A 31 16.02 -6.01 8.45
N HIS A 32 15.40 -6.04 9.63
CA HIS A 32 13.97 -6.11 9.89
C HIS A 32 13.37 -4.79 10.40
N ASN A 33 14.11 -3.67 10.46
CA ASN A 33 13.51 -2.37 10.79
C ASN A 33 12.67 -1.86 9.61
N VAL A 34 11.41 -2.29 9.60
CA VAL A 34 10.40 -1.96 8.60
C VAL A 34 10.26 -0.43 8.41
N PRO A 35 10.09 0.40 9.46
CA PRO A 35 10.02 1.85 9.33
C PRO A 35 11.21 2.48 8.58
N ALA A 36 12.45 2.10 8.93
CA ALA A 36 13.63 2.65 8.28
C ALA A 36 13.69 2.29 6.79
N GLN A 37 13.35 1.05 6.45
CA GLN A 37 13.30 0.56 5.06
C GLN A 37 12.23 1.28 4.24
N LEU A 38 11.06 1.56 4.83
CA LEU A 38 9.98 2.30 4.17
C LEU A 38 10.40 3.74 3.87
N ILE A 39 11.07 4.40 4.80
CA ILE A 39 11.61 5.74 4.58
C ILE A 39 12.66 5.73 3.45
N THR A 40 13.55 4.74 3.42
CA THR A 40 14.52 4.58 2.33
C THR A 40 13.82 4.36 0.99
N ALA A 41 12.79 3.51 0.94
CA ALA A 41 12.00 3.26 -0.26
C ALA A 41 11.28 4.52 -0.76
N ALA A 42 10.67 5.29 0.14
CA ALA A 42 10.03 6.56 -0.17
C ALA A 42 11.02 7.60 -0.71
N ASN A 43 12.22 7.69 -0.13
CA ASN A 43 13.26 8.57 -0.65
C ASN A 43 13.72 8.13 -2.05
N LYS A 44 13.95 6.83 -2.26
CA LYS A 44 14.29 6.28 -3.59
C LYS A 44 13.20 6.57 -4.63
N PHE A 45 11.93 6.51 -4.23
CA PHE A 45 10.80 6.91 -5.07
C PHE A 45 10.87 8.40 -5.46
N ASN A 46 11.16 9.28 -4.50
CA ASN A 46 11.32 10.72 -4.75
C ASN A 46 12.53 11.05 -5.64
N GLN A 47 13.59 10.24 -5.56
CA GLN A 47 14.74 10.31 -6.47
C GLN A 47 14.46 9.75 -7.88
N LYS A 48 13.21 9.38 -8.18
CA LYS A 48 12.77 8.73 -9.43
C LYS A 48 13.39 7.35 -9.67
N GLN A 49 14.00 6.75 -8.65
CA GLN A 49 14.60 5.41 -8.69
C GLN A 49 13.53 4.35 -8.40
N TYR A 50 12.48 4.32 -9.23
CA TYR A 50 11.27 3.53 -8.97
C TYR A 50 11.53 2.02 -8.88
N ARG A 51 12.50 1.50 -9.66
CA ARG A 51 12.85 0.08 -9.64
C ARG A 51 13.54 -0.33 -8.34
N GLU A 52 14.37 0.54 -7.77
CA GLU A 52 15.00 0.30 -6.47
C GLU A 52 14.01 0.44 -5.33
N ALA A 53 13.18 1.49 -5.36
CA ALA A 53 12.09 1.67 -4.40
C ALA A 53 11.17 0.45 -4.35
N LEU A 54 10.78 -0.07 -5.52
CA LEU A 54 9.97 -1.28 -5.63
C LEU A 54 10.63 -2.50 -4.97
N ARG A 55 11.93 -2.74 -5.20
CA ARG A 55 12.65 -3.86 -4.58
C ARG A 55 12.65 -3.76 -3.05
N ILE A 56 12.81 -2.56 -2.51
CA ILE A 56 12.80 -2.34 -1.05
C ILE A 56 11.40 -2.60 -0.50
N TYR A 57 10.36 -2.05 -1.10
CA TYR A 57 8.97 -2.32 -0.68
C TYR A 57 8.60 -3.81 -0.75
N GLU A 58 8.98 -4.51 -1.82
CA GLU A 58 8.77 -5.96 -1.94
C GLU A 58 9.57 -6.73 -0.88
N SER A 59 10.77 -6.26 -0.51
CA SER A 59 11.56 -6.86 0.55
C SER A 59 10.90 -6.71 1.92
N VAL A 60 10.35 -5.52 2.21
CA VAL A 60 9.59 -5.25 3.45
C VAL A 60 8.40 -6.18 3.57
N LEU A 61 7.65 -6.38 2.47
CA LEU A 61 6.49 -7.27 2.46
C LEU A 61 6.86 -8.74 2.61
N ARG A 62 8.06 -9.16 2.19
CA ARG A 62 8.57 -10.52 2.42
C ARG A 62 9.01 -10.74 3.86
N SER A 63 9.63 -9.74 4.48
CA SER A 63 10.09 -9.85 5.87
C SER A 63 8.98 -9.62 6.90
N CYS A 64 7.94 -8.86 6.53
CA CYS A 64 6.78 -8.61 7.36
C CYS A 64 5.50 -8.68 6.51
N PRO A 65 4.89 -9.86 6.36
CA PRO A 65 3.65 -10.02 5.59
C PRO A 65 2.45 -9.25 6.17
N ASP A 66 2.45 -9.07 7.50
CA ASP A 66 1.41 -8.36 8.26
C ASP A 66 1.75 -6.89 8.54
N CYS A 67 2.67 -6.30 7.76
CA CYS A 67 2.96 -4.87 7.86
C CYS A 67 1.79 -4.01 7.39
N ASP A 68 1.88 -2.71 7.69
CA ASP A 68 0.88 -1.71 7.33
C ASP A 68 0.44 -1.83 5.85
N PRO A 69 -0.87 -1.91 5.56
CA PRO A 69 -1.39 -2.00 4.19
C PRO A 69 -0.88 -0.88 3.25
N THR A 70 -0.46 0.27 3.78
CA THR A 70 0.13 1.41 3.06
C THR A 70 1.42 1.03 2.33
N VAL A 71 2.14 -0.01 2.75
CA VAL A 71 3.32 -0.51 2.02
C VAL A 71 2.93 -0.97 0.60
N ARG A 72 1.72 -1.52 0.44
CA ARG A 72 1.19 -1.92 -0.88
C ARG A 72 0.86 -0.70 -1.75
N VAL A 73 0.51 0.44 -1.16
CA VAL A 73 0.35 1.72 -1.88
C VAL A 73 1.69 2.15 -2.47
N GLY A 74 2.77 2.07 -1.70
CA GLY A 74 4.13 2.35 -2.18
C GLY A 74 4.53 1.49 -3.39
N ILE A 75 4.19 0.20 -3.37
CA ILE A 75 4.35 -0.71 -4.52
C ILE A 75 3.50 -0.26 -5.70
N GLY A 76 2.22 0.05 -5.48
CA GLY A 76 1.31 0.51 -6.54
C GLY A 76 1.79 1.77 -7.23
N MET A 77 2.29 2.74 -6.47
CA MET A 77 2.88 3.98 -6.99
C MET A 77 4.14 3.70 -7.82
N CYS A 78 5.04 2.84 -7.34
CA CYS A 78 6.23 2.44 -8.08
C CYS A 78 5.87 1.74 -9.40
N CYS A 79 4.95 0.78 -9.36
CA CYS A 79 4.48 0.07 -10.55
C CYS A 79 3.81 1.01 -11.56
N THR A 80 3.05 2.00 -11.09
CA THR A 80 2.43 3.03 -11.95
C THR A 80 3.50 3.83 -12.70
N ARG A 81 4.54 4.28 -12.00
CA ARG A 81 5.65 5.04 -12.60
C ARG A 81 6.50 4.20 -13.56
N LEU A 82 6.52 2.89 -13.37
CA LEU A 82 7.19 1.93 -14.26
C LEU A 82 6.31 1.46 -15.44
N GLY A 83 5.07 1.97 -15.58
CA GLY A 83 4.14 1.56 -16.63
C GLY A 83 3.49 0.19 -16.42
N GLN A 84 3.72 -0.45 -15.27
CA GLN A 84 3.17 -1.76 -14.92
C GLN A 84 1.78 -1.60 -14.30
N LEU A 85 0.82 -1.12 -15.11
CA LEU A 85 -0.50 -0.70 -14.64
C LEU A 85 -1.31 -1.83 -13.99
N ASP A 86 -1.21 -3.06 -14.50
CA ASP A 86 -1.90 -4.21 -13.93
C ASP A 86 -1.38 -4.58 -12.54
N ARG A 87 -0.05 -4.57 -12.37
CA ARG A 87 0.58 -4.79 -11.06
C ARG A 87 0.25 -3.67 -10.08
N ALA A 88 0.22 -2.43 -10.57
CA ALA A 88 -0.15 -1.27 -9.77
C ALA A 88 -1.58 -1.40 -9.22
N ARG A 89 -2.53 -1.74 -10.10
CA ARG A 89 -3.92 -1.96 -9.73
C ARG A 89 -4.05 -3.06 -8.69
N ALA A 90 -3.43 -4.22 -8.92
CA ALA A 90 -3.47 -5.34 -7.98
C ALA A 90 -2.89 -4.97 -6.60
N ALA A 91 -1.88 -4.11 -6.55
CA ALA A 91 -1.31 -3.64 -5.29
C ALA A 91 -2.28 -2.70 -4.53
N PHE A 92 -2.90 -1.74 -5.22
CA PHE A 92 -3.90 -0.85 -4.61
C PHE A 92 -5.17 -1.60 -4.19
N GLU A 93 -5.66 -2.54 -5.00
CA GLU A 93 -6.83 -3.36 -4.66
C GLU A 93 -6.58 -4.20 -3.41
N ARG A 94 -5.39 -4.82 -3.28
CA ARG A 94 -5.04 -5.55 -2.05
C ARG A 94 -4.88 -4.65 -0.82
N CYS A 95 -4.45 -3.40 -1.00
CA CYS A 95 -4.47 -2.44 0.10
C CYS A 95 -5.91 -2.18 0.56
N LEU A 96 -6.83 -1.97 -0.40
CA LEU A 96 -8.24 -1.69 -0.12
C LEU A 96 -9.03 -2.90 0.39
N ASP A 97 -8.58 -4.11 0.12
CA ASP A 97 -9.13 -5.33 0.73
C ASP A 97 -8.83 -5.40 2.24
N LEU A 98 -7.65 -4.92 2.65
CA LEU A 98 -7.22 -4.90 4.05
C LEU A 98 -7.72 -3.63 4.78
N GLU A 99 -7.67 -2.50 4.10
CA GLU A 99 -8.07 -1.20 4.61
C GLU A 99 -8.96 -0.47 3.58
N PRO A 100 -10.29 -0.71 3.59
CA PRO A 100 -11.21 -0.11 2.62
C PRO A 100 -11.25 1.42 2.63
N GLY A 101 -10.87 2.03 3.76
CA GLY A 101 -10.83 3.47 3.97
C GLY A 101 -9.55 4.15 3.47
N ASN A 102 -8.57 3.40 2.94
CA ASN A 102 -7.30 3.99 2.53
C ASN A 102 -7.49 4.95 1.34
N VAL A 103 -7.33 6.25 1.61
CA VAL A 103 -7.56 7.32 0.63
C VAL A 103 -6.56 7.23 -0.53
N GLU A 104 -5.28 6.97 -0.23
CA GLU A 104 -4.23 6.92 -1.24
C GLU A 104 -4.44 5.77 -2.23
N ALA A 105 -4.84 4.59 -1.74
CA ALA A 105 -5.15 3.46 -2.60
C ALA A 105 -6.39 3.72 -3.47
N ASN A 106 -7.43 4.35 -2.93
CA ASN A 106 -8.63 4.73 -3.69
C ASN A 106 -8.29 5.73 -4.81
N VAL A 107 -7.46 6.74 -4.50
CA VAL A 107 -6.95 7.69 -5.49
C VAL A 107 -6.12 6.97 -6.56
N GLY A 108 -5.25 6.04 -6.16
CA GLY A 108 -4.45 5.22 -7.07
C GLY A 108 -5.29 4.44 -8.08
N VAL A 109 -6.34 3.76 -7.62
CA VAL A 109 -7.29 3.05 -8.50
C VAL A 109 -8.02 4.01 -9.43
N ALA A 110 -8.51 5.14 -8.90
CA ALA A 110 -9.23 6.13 -9.71
C ALA A 110 -8.36 6.72 -10.83
N LEU A 111 -7.08 7.01 -10.55
CA LEU A 111 -6.13 7.48 -11.57
C LEU A 111 -5.86 6.42 -12.64
N LEU A 112 -5.74 5.15 -12.26
CA LEU A 112 -5.59 4.06 -13.21
C LEU A 112 -6.86 3.87 -14.04
N ASP A 113 -8.04 4.06 -13.46
CA ASP A 113 -9.32 4.00 -14.17
C ASP A 113 -9.45 5.13 -15.20
N GLN A 114 -9.04 6.36 -14.85
CA GLN A 114 -9.01 7.48 -15.79
C GLN A 114 -8.04 7.22 -16.96
N ALA A 115 -6.84 6.71 -16.65
CA ALA A 115 -5.84 6.38 -17.67
C ALA A 115 -6.25 5.20 -18.57
N ALA A 116 -7.15 4.35 -18.10
CA ALA A 116 -7.68 3.21 -18.84
C ALA A 116 -8.97 3.55 -19.62
N ALA A 117 -9.79 4.47 -19.11
CA ALA A 117 -11.00 4.94 -19.78
C ALA A 117 -10.72 5.59 -21.13
N SER A 118 -9.55 6.22 -21.29
CA SER A 118 -9.06 6.74 -22.56
C SER A 118 -8.64 5.65 -23.56
N ARG A 119 -8.58 4.37 -23.15
CA ARG A 119 -8.13 3.23 -23.98
C ARG A 119 -9.23 2.30 -24.48
N GLY A 120 -10.50 2.49 -24.09
CA GLY A 120 -11.67 1.80 -24.69
C GLY A 120 -12.63 1.07 -23.72
N THR A 121 -13.78 0.66 -24.25
CA THR A 121 -14.98 0.22 -23.51
C THR A 121 -14.90 -1.18 -22.88
N THR A 122 -14.14 -2.11 -23.47
CA THR A 122 -14.00 -3.50 -23.01
C THR A 122 -13.53 -3.59 -21.56
N ASP A 123 -12.66 -2.66 -21.20
CA ASP A 123 -12.01 -2.57 -19.92
C ASP A 123 -12.98 -2.14 -18.79
N ARG A 124 -14.14 -1.56 -19.14
CA ARG A 124 -15.18 -1.13 -18.20
C ARG A 124 -15.92 -2.30 -17.56
N ILE A 125 -16.18 -3.37 -18.32
CA ILE A 125 -16.87 -4.57 -17.82
C ILE A 125 -15.98 -5.30 -16.81
N ASP A 126 -14.69 -5.43 -17.10
CA ASP A 126 -13.75 -6.09 -16.18
C ASP A 126 -13.48 -5.26 -14.91
N ARG A 127 -13.59 -3.92 -14.98
CA ARG A 127 -13.59 -3.05 -13.79
C ARG A 127 -14.80 -3.29 -12.91
N LEU A 128 -16.00 -3.33 -13.49
CA LEU A 128 -17.24 -3.60 -12.76
C LEU A 128 -17.22 -4.97 -12.08
N LYS A 129 -16.76 -6.02 -12.79
CA LYS A 129 -16.62 -7.37 -12.22
C LYS A 129 -15.68 -7.38 -11.01
N ARG A 130 -14.52 -6.71 -11.10
CA ARG A 130 -13.55 -6.61 -9.99
C ARG A 130 -14.11 -5.84 -8.80
N ALA A 131 -14.79 -4.72 -9.03
CA ALA A 131 -15.42 -3.94 -7.97
C ALA A 131 -16.51 -4.75 -7.23
N VAL A 132 -17.36 -5.47 -7.97
CA VAL A 132 -18.39 -6.35 -7.39
C VAL A 132 -17.74 -7.49 -6.58
N ALA A 133 -16.70 -8.13 -7.12
CA ALA A 133 -15.97 -9.18 -6.41
C ALA A 133 -15.34 -8.67 -5.10
N ARG A 134 -14.83 -7.43 -5.08
CA ARG A 134 -14.30 -6.81 -3.87
C ARG A 134 -15.39 -6.56 -2.84
N ILE A 135 -16.50 -5.95 -3.24
CA ILE A 135 -17.65 -5.71 -2.34
C ILE A 135 -18.12 -7.03 -1.73
N HIS A 136 -18.22 -8.08 -2.54
CA HIS A 136 -18.59 -9.42 -2.08
C HIS A 136 -17.60 -10.01 -1.06
N ARG A 137 -16.29 -9.83 -1.28
CA ARG A 137 -15.25 -10.27 -0.32
C ARG A 137 -15.35 -9.50 1.01
N LEU A 138 -15.59 -8.19 0.95
CA LEU A 138 -15.74 -7.35 2.14
C LEU A 138 -17.01 -7.69 2.93
N THR A 139 -18.12 -8.02 2.26
CA THR A 139 -19.36 -8.44 2.95
C THR A 139 -19.20 -9.81 3.62
N LEU A 140 -18.51 -10.75 2.98
CA LEU A 140 -18.22 -12.06 3.57
C LEU A 140 -17.33 -11.96 4.83
N HIS A 141 -16.25 -11.18 4.81
CA HIS A 141 -15.41 -10.98 6.00
C HIS A 141 -16.18 -10.34 7.17
N ARG A 142 -17.14 -9.47 6.89
CA ARG A 142 -17.99 -8.84 7.92
C ARG A 142 -18.99 -9.83 8.53
N SER A 143 -19.43 -10.83 7.77
CA SER A 143 -20.28 -11.93 8.28
C SER A 143 -19.50 -12.96 9.13
N SER A 144 -18.22 -13.22 8.80
CA SER A 144 -17.36 -14.10 9.62
C SER A 144 -16.85 -13.43 10.90
N GLY A 145 -16.71 -12.09 10.91
CA GLY A 145 -16.29 -11.33 12.09
C GLY A 145 -17.38 -11.06 13.13
N SER A 146 -18.66 -11.31 12.80
CA SER A 146 -19.80 -11.17 13.72
C SER A 146 -20.27 -12.49 14.34
N SER A 147 -19.70 -13.63 13.92
CA SER A 147 -20.09 -14.94 14.45
C SER A 147 -19.24 -15.42 15.65
N HIS A 148 -18.27 -14.61 16.11
CA HIS A 148 -17.32 -15.05 17.15
C HIS A 148 -17.50 -14.39 18.54
N SER A 149 -18.59 -13.66 18.80
CA SER A 149 -18.81 -13.01 20.11
C SER A 149 -20.14 -13.28 20.80
N MET A 150 -21.04 -14.15 20.30
CA MET A 150 -22.35 -14.29 20.96
C MET A 150 -23.12 -15.62 20.84
N VAL A 151 -22.48 -16.80 20.68
CA VAL A 151 -23.22 -18.08 20.73
C VAL A 151 -22.48 -19.22 21.46
N LEU A 152 -21.84 -18.96 22.62
CA LEU A 152 -21.19 -20.05 23.38
C LEU A 152 -21.51 -20.17 24.87
N ASN A 153 -22.69 -19.75 25.37
CA ASN A 153 -23.07 -20.22 26.71
C ASN A 153 -24.57 -20.23 27.03
N HIS A 154 -25.35 -21.14 26.42
CA HIS A 154 -26.62 -21.56 27.04
C HIS A 154 -27.08 -23.00 26.70
N GLN A 155 -26.22 -23.88 26.20
CA GLN A 155 -26.57 -25.31 26.03
C GLN A 155 -25.70 -26.25 26.87
N ALA A 156 -25.35 -25.82 28.07
CA ALA A 156 -24.78 -26.69 29.09
C ALA A 156 -25.27 -26.28 30.48
N ASN A 157 -26.55 -26.55 30.78
CA ASN A 157 -27.04 -27.18 32.01
C ASN A 157 -28.55 -27.45 31.90
#